data_AF-A0AAN0JKS0-F1
#
_entry.id   AF-A0AAN0JKS0-F1
#
_cell.length_a   1.000
_cell.length_b   1.000
_cell.length_c   1.000
_cell.angle_alpha   90.00
_cell.angle_beta   90.00
_cell.angle_gamma   90.00
#
_symmetry.space_group_name_H-M   'P 1'
#
loop_
_entity.id
_entity.type
_entity.pdbx_description
1 polymer ?
#
loop_
_entity_poly.entity_id
_entity_poly.type
_entity_poly.pdbx_seq_one_letter_code
_entity_poly.pdbx_strand_id
1 'polypeptide(L)'
;MTGIEPSFTHSIASIYILCFTQLVTTSFKILSFNANSIFSFNDTKLFYDMNQDYFKGVHGAAGFFAILVLLFLIVLPTLYILFYPFKWFHKLFDCLHLRKQLLISLGDVFTGPYKNGTENTYDYRFMAGLYLLARIIILSQFIYGYYSIISIPISQACCSFLLAVIVIIFRPFQRNVHNFAEFLILFVTTIFGCTSTVNSILISKSVKSDIVFVIILNIFLFLPLIINGLIFVIIIPGYIIYQVYKMIKSCYRYHKRNNPVANRNQEEDHQPLVGNDDDWIADRMENPQEYDEQHVPGRMDDVSEEDQQPAFTRYIATAATYGSINEDTHRN
;
A
#
# COMPACT_ATOMS: atom_id res chain seq x y z
N MET A 1 28.68 -0.99 0.81
CA MET A 1 27.48 -0.42 0.13
C MET A 1 26.57 0.13 1.21
N THR A 2 26.54 1.45 1.38
CA THR A 2 25.62 2.11 2.32
C THR A 2 24.20 2.00 1.77
N GLY A 3 23.39 1.12 2.37
CA GLY A 3 21.98 1.02 2.04
C GLY A 3 21.31 2.37 2.28
N ILE A 4 20.68 2.93 1.25
CA ILE A 4 19.80 4.08 1.41
C ILE A 4 18.72 3.65 2.40
N GLU A 5 18.56 4.37 3.50
CA GLU A 5 17.56 4.03 4.49
C GLU A 5 16.16 4.02 3.84
N PRO A 6 15.35 2.98 4.07
CA PRO A 6 14.00 2.89 3.51
C PRO A 6 13.14 4.13 3.86
N SER A 7 13.40 4.75 5.01
CA SER A 7 12.78 6.01 5.47
C SER A 7 12.90 7.15 4.46
N PHE A 8 14.06 7.29 3.78
CA PHE A 8 14.33 8.38 2.85
C PHE A 8 13.55 8.23 1.54
N THR A 9 13.58 7.04 0.93
CA THR A 9 12.84 6.77 -0.31
C THR A 9 11.33 6.90 -0.10
N HIS A 10 10.82 6.42 1.04
CA HIS A 10 9.41 6.61 1.40
C HIS A 10 9.05 8.10 1.53
N SER A 11 9.91 8.90 2.16
CA SER A 11 9.68 10.35 2.31
C SER A 11 9.64 11.07 0.96
N ILE A 12 10.56 10.75 0.05
CA ILE A 12 10.56 11.32 -1.32
C ILE A 12 9.28 10.93 -2.06
N ALA A 13 8.89 9.66 -2.02
CA ALA A 13 7.69 9.19 -2.69
C ALA A 13 6.43 9.89 -2.14
N SER A 14 6.34 10.10 -0.82
CA SER A 14 5.24 10.84 -0.20
C SER A 14 5.20 12.30 -0.64
N ILE A 15 6.34 13.01 -0.61
CA ILE A 15 6.43 14.40 -1.09
C ILE A 15 6.01 14.48 -2.56
N TYR A 16 6.50 13.55 -3.39
CA TYR A 16 6.16 13.49 -4.80
C TYR A 16 4.64 13.37 -5.01
N ILE A 17 3.96 12.41 -4.36
CA ILE A 17 2.52 12.21 -4.50
C ILE A 17 1.73 13.45 -4.06
N LEU A 18 2.15 14.08 -2.96
CA LEU A 18 1.50 15.29 -2.44
C LEU A 18 1.65 16.48 -3.40
N CYS A 19 2.84 16.69 -3.95
CA CYS A 19 3.11 17.82 -4.84
C CYS A 19 2.65 17.59 -6.29
N PHE A 20 2.46 16.33 -6.70
CA PHE A 20 2.20 15.94 -8.10
C PHE A 20 1.12 16.79 -8.76
N THR A 21 -0.08 16.85 -8.16
CA THR A 21 -1.21 17.59 -8.75
C THR A 21 -0.96 19.07 -8.87
N GLN A 22 -0.32 19.66 -7.86
CA GLN A 22 -0.05 21.08 -7.84
C GLN A 22 0.98 21.46 -8.92
N LEU A 23 2.04 20.67 -9.07
CA LEU A 23 3.04 20.86 -10.12
C LEU A 23 2.43 20.71 -11.52
N VAL A 24 1.62 19.68 -11.75
CA VAL A 24 0.95 19.47 -13.04
C VAL A 24 -0.02 20.61 -13.37
N THR A 25 -0.88 20.96 -12.40
CA THR A 25 -1.89 22.00 -12.59
C THR A 25 -1.27 23.36 -12.84
N THR A 26 -0.26 23.75 -12.05
CA THR A 26 0.43 25.04 -12.23
C THR A 26 1.13 25.10 -13.57
N SER A 27 1.81 24.03 -13.97
CA SER A 27 2.50 23.97 -15.26
C SER A 27 1.52 24.09 -16.44
N PHE A 28 0.40 23.35 -16.43
CA PHE A 28 -0.60 23.48 -17.49
C PHE A 28 -1.34 24.82 -17.48
N LYS A 29 -1.53 25.45 -16.32
CA LYS A 29 -2.09 26.82 -16.25
C LYS A 29 -1.14 27.85 -16.86
N ILE A 30 0.16 27.74 -16.62
CA ILE A 30 1.18 28.61 -17.26
C ILE A 30 1.15 28.42 -18.78
N LEU A 31 0.96 27.19 -19.25
CA LEU A 31 0.87 26.84 -20.67
C LEU A 31 -0.53 27.03 -21.27
N SER A 32 -1.48 27.61 -20.52
CA SER A 32 -2.84 27.80 -20.99
C SER A 32 -2.92 28.95 -21.99
N PHE A 33 -3.55 28.71 -23.14
CA PHE A 33 -3.71 29.71 -24.18
C PHE A 33 -5.19 30.03 -24.43
N ASN A 34 -5.46 31.25 -24.87
CA ASN A 34 -6.80 31.63 -25.32
C ASN A 34 -6.98 31.23 -26.79
N ALA A 35 -7.86 30.26 -27.04
CA ALA A 35 -8.16 29.71 -28.36
C ALA A 35 -9.27 30.46 -29.12
N ASN A 36 -9.63 31.69 -28.72
CA ASN A 36 -10.73 32.44 -29.35
C ASN A 36 -10.48 32.78 -30.85
N SER A 37 -9.23 32.76 -31.32
CA SER A 37 -8.89 32.92 -32.74
C SER A 37 -8.47 31.57 -33.33
N ILE A 38 -9.45 30.84 -33.85
CA ILE A 38 -9.33 29.45 -34.36
C ILE A 38 -8.30 29.28 -35.52
N PHE A 39 -7.74 30.36 -36.08
CA PHE A 39 -6.96 30.29 -37.33
C PHE A 39 -5.56 30.92 -37.35
N SER A 40 -5.07 31.53 -36.26
CA SER A 40 -3.73 32.14 -36.24
C SER A 40 -2.98 31.84 -34.94
N PHE A 41 -1.98 30.96 -34.99
CA PHE A 41 -1.05 30.74 -33.87
C PHE A 41 -0.30 32.02 -33.47
N ASN A 42 -0.12 32.95 -34.40
CA ASN A 42 0.63 34.19 -34.20
C ASN A 42 -0.11 35.21 -33.32
N ASP A 43 -1.44 35.08 -33.20
CA ASP A 43 -2.29 35.97 -32.39
C ASP A 43 -2.76 35.31 -31.08
N THR A 44 -2.19 34.15 -30.73
CA THR A 44 -2.52 33.48 -29.48
C THR A 44 -2.03 34.29 -28.29
N LYS A 45 -2.94 34.52 -27.34
CA LYS A 45 -2.67 35.26 -26.11
C LYS A 45 -2.70 34.33 -24.91
N LEU A 46 -1.95 34.69 -23.87
CA LEU A 46 -2.01 33.99 -22.59
C LEU A 46 -3.44 34.04 -22.04
N PHE A 47 -3.96 32.90 -21.56
CA PHE A 47 -5.34 32.84 -21.06
C PHE A 47 -5.59 33.77 -19.87
N TYR A 48 -4.61 33.88 -18.96
CA TYR A 48 -4.72 34.68 -17.74
C TYR A 48 -4.35 36.17 -17.93
N ASP A 49 -3.69 36.53 -19.03
CA ASP A 49 -3.35 37.92 -19.36
C ASP A 49 -3.45 38.16 -20.87
N MET A 50 -4.50 38.85 -21.29
CA MET A 50 -4.75 39.16 -22.71
C MET A 50 -3.81 40.25 -23.28
N ASN A 51 -3.00 40.90 -22.45
CA ASN A 51 -1.99 41.86 -22.92
C ASN A 51 -0.66 41.20 -23.23
N GLN A 52 -0.49 39.93 -22.84
CA GLN A 52 0.72 39.18 -23.07
C GLN A 52 0.56 38.18 -24.22
N ASP A 53 1.41 38.32 -25.22
CA ASP A 53 1.53 37.35 -26.31
C ASP A 53 1.98 35.99 -25.78
N TYR A 54 1.38 34.92 -26.31
CA TYR A 54 1.71 33.56 -25.89
C TYR A 54 3.17 33.22 -26.22
N PHE A 55 3.88 32.72 -25.22
CA PHE A 55 5.28 32.27 -25.30
C PHE A 55 6.29 33.36 -25.69
N LYS A 56 5.98 34.65 -25.46
CA LYS A 56 6.91 35.77 -25.67
C LYS A 56 7.39 36.39 -24.36
N GLY A 57 8.59 36.98 -24.40
CA GLY A 57 9.20 37.69 -23.26
C GLY A 57 9.29 36.81 -22.00
N VAL A 58 8.83 37.35 -20.87
CA VAL A 58 8.87 36.66 -19.56
C VAL A 58 8.02 35.39 -19.55
N HIS A 59 6.88 35.36 -20.27
CA HIS A 59 6.05 34.17 -20.36
C HIS A 59 6.74 33.04 -21.10
N GLY A 60 7.53 33.35 -22.14
CA GLY A 60 8.34 32.33 -22.83
C GLY A 60 9.29 31.60 -21.88
N ALA A 61 9.96 32.33 -20.98
CA ALA A 61 10.83 31.73 -19.97
C ALA A 61 10.05 30.88 -18.95
N ALA A 62 8.91 31.39 -18.46
CA ALA A 62 8.05 30.64 -17.53
C ALA A 62 7.44 29.39 -18.18
N GLY A 63 7.02 29.48 -19.44
CA GLY A 63 6.49 28.37 -20.24
C GLY A 63 7.56 27.30 -20.49
N PHE A 64 8.78 27.70 -20.84
CA PHE A 64 9.90 26.77 -20.96
C PHE A 64 10.17 26.03 -19.64
N PHE A 65 10.19 26.75 -18.51
CA PHE A 65 10.34 26.15 -17.20
C PHE A 65 9.19 25.17 -16.88
N ALA A 66 7.95 25.54 -17.18
CA ALA A 66 6.79 24.66 -17.00
C ALA A 66 6.90 23.36 -17.84
N ILE A 67 7.41 23.45 -19.07
CA ILE A 67 7.68 22.28 -19.92
C ILE A 67 8.74 21.38 -19.30
N LEU A 68 9.83 21.95 -18.76
CA LEU A 68 10.86 21.17 -18.08
C LEU A 68 10.32 20.45 -16.84
N VAL A 69 9.51 21.14 -16.02
CA VAL A 69 8.84 20.55 -14.86
C VAL A 69 7.93 19.40 -15.29
N LEU A 70 7.07 19.62 -16.29
CA LEU A 70 6.20 18.56 -16.81
C LEU A 70 7.00 17.38 -17.34
N LEU A 71 8.06 17.61 -18.11
CA LEU A 71 8.83 16.54 -18.70
C LEU A 71 9.59 15.73 -17.64
N PHE A 72 10.41 16.40 -16.83
CA PHE A 72 11.37 15.72 -15.95
C PHE A 72 10.79 15.35 -14.59
N LEU A 73 9.88 16.14 -14.04
CA LEU A 73 9.31 15.89 -12.71
C LEU A 73 7.96 15.18 -12.76
N ILE A 74 7.26 15.16 -13.89
CA ILE A 74 5.92 14.54 -13.97
C ILE A 74 5.89 13.36 -14.94
N VAL A 75 6.14 13.62 -16.23
CA VAL A 75 5.97 12.63 -17.30
C VAL A 75 7.00 11.52 -17.15
N LEU A 76 8.28 11.86 -17.02
CA LEU A 76 9.35 10.87 -16.93
C LEU A 76 9.20 9.94 -15.71
N PRO A 77 8.96 10.43 -14.47
CA PRO A 77 8.71 9.56 -13.33
C PRO A 77 7.41 8.74 -13.47
N THR A 78 6.36 9.30 -14.07
CA THR A 78 5.10 8.57 -14.30
C THR A 78 5.29 7.43 -15.29
N LEU A 79 5.98 7.67 -16.40
CA LEU A 79 6.32 6.63 -17.38
C LEU A 79 7.25 5.59 -16.77
N TYR A 80 8.20 6.01 -15.93
CA TYR A 80 9.04 5.09 -15.18
C TYR A 80 8.20 4.15 -14.31
N ILE A 81 7.30 4.67 -13.48
CA ILE A 81 6.44 3.85 -12.60
C ILE A 81 5.52 2.95 -13.43
N LEU A 82 4.96 3.46 -14.54
CA LEU A 82 4.08 2.71 -15.43
C LEU A 82 4.79 1.51 -16.06
N PHE A 83 6.02 1.72 -16.54
CA PHE A 83 6.77 0.68 -17.24
C PHE A 83 7.66 -0.18 -16.33
N TYR A 84 7.86 0.23 -15.07
CA TYR A 84 8.65 -0.49 -14.07
C TYR A 84 8.38 -2.00 -14.00
N PRO A 85 7.12 -2.48 -14.04
CA PRO A 85 6.86 -3.92 -13.89
C PRO A 85 7.31 -4.77 -15.09
N PHE A 86 7.57 -4.17 -16.25
CA PHE A 86 7.84 -4.94 -17.47
C PHE A 86 9.31 -5.31 -17.61
N LYS A 87 9.58 -6.59 -17.86
CA LYS A 87 10.96 -7.12 -18.01
C LYS A 87 11.75 -6.44 -19.13
N TRP A 88 11.10 -6.07 -20.24
CA TRP A 88 11.77 -5.38 -21.35
C TRP A 88 12.26 -3.99 -20.96
N PHE A 89 11.55 -3.32 -20.04
CA PHE A 89 11.93 -2.00 -19.55
C PHE A 89 13.19 -2.09 -18.68
N HIS A 90 13.31 -3.10 -17.82
CA HIS A 90 14.55 -3.34 -17.08
C HIS A 90 15.75 -3.62 -18.00
N LYS A 91 15.57 -4.41 -19.07
CA LYS A 91 16.63 -4.64 -20.07
C LYS A 91 17.09 -3.34 -20.75
N LEU A 92 16.15 -2.41 -21.01
CA LEU A 92 16.48 -1.08 -21.54
C LEU A 92 17.29 -0.26 -20.54
N PHE A 93 16.91 -0.26 -19.25
CA PHE A 93 17.65 0.42 -18.19
C PHE A 93 19.05 -0.16 -17.97
N ASP A 94 19.19 -1.48 -18.09
CA ASP A 94 20.48 -2.17 -18.05
C ASP A 94 21.36 -1.72 -19.23
N CYS A 95 20.81 -1.67 -20.46
CA CYS A 95 21.52 -1.22 -21.66
C CYS A 95 22.00 0.24 -21.54
N LEU A 96 21.15 1.13 -20.99
CA LEU A 96 21.48 2.54 -20.76
C LEU A 96 22.36 2.77 -19.52
N HIS A 97 22.72 1.72 -18.78
CA HIS A 97 23.46 1.82 -17.51
C HIS A 97 22.77 2.73 -16.46
N LEU A 98 21.44 2.84 -16.55
CA LEU A 98 20.62 3.69 -15.68
C LEU A 98 20.01 2.92 -14.50
N ARG A 99 20.29 1.62 -14.38
CA ARG A 99 19.82 0.78 -13.28
C ARG A 99 20.55 1.11 -11.98
N LYS A 100 20.07 2.14 -11.28
CA LYS A 100 20.56 2.54 -9.96
C LYS A 100 19.64 2.00 -8.86
N GLN A 101 20.24 1.66 -7.71
CA GLN A 101 19.52 1.15 -6.54
C GLN A 101 18.39 2.09 -6.09
N LEU A 102 18.61 3.41 -6.16
CA LEU A 102 17.61 4.42 -5.81
C LEU A 102 16.35 4.29 -6.69
N LEU A 103 16.52 4.11 -7.99
CA LEU A 103 15.41 4.02 -8.94
C LEU A 103 14.56 2.77 -8.66
N ILE A 104 15.22 1.63 -8.44
CA ILE A 104 14.57 0.37 -8.05
C ILE A 104 13.77 0.57 -6.77
N SER A 105 14.41 1.11 -5.72
CA SER A 105 13.73 1.35 -4.44
C SER A 105 12.51 2.27 -4.58
N LEU A 106 12.60 3.30 -5.42
CA LEU A 106 11.50 4.22 -5.69
C LEU A 106 10.34 3.50 -6.40
N GLY A 107 10.65 2.69 -7.42
CA GLY A 107 9.67 1.87 -8.14
C GLY A 107 8.95 0.89 -7.21
N ASP A 108 9.68 0.24 -6.30
CA ASP A 108 9.12 -0.68 -5.31
C ASP A 108 8.18 0.04 -4.32
N VAL A 109 8.53 1.25 -3.87
CA VAL A 109 7.66 2.05 -2.98
C VAL A 109 6.33 2.39 -3.65
N PHE A 110 6.35 2.81 -4.92
CA PHE A 110 5.11 3.15 -5.66
C PHE A 110 4.26 1.93 -6.00
N THR A 111 4.90 0.79 -6.28
CA THR A 111 4.20 -0.40 -6.78
C THR A 111 3.88 -1.43 -5.70
N GLY A 112 4.45 -1.29 -4.50
CA GLY A 112 4.32 -2.24 -3.39
C GLY A 112 2.88 -2.61 -2.97
N PRO A 113 1.89 -1.68 -2.96
CA PRO A 113 0.51 -2.03 -2.60
C PRO A 113 -0.23 -2.95 -3.59
N TYR A 114 0.29 -3.07 -4.82
CA TYR A 114 -0.32 -3.81 -5.91
C TYR A 114 0.13 -5.27 -5.91
N LYS A 115 -0.68 -6.15 -6.53
CA LYS A 115 -0.34 -7.55 -6.68
C LYS A 115 0.89 -7.71 -7.56
N ASN A 116 1.95 -8.31 -6.99
CA ASN A 116 3.02 -8.93 -7.75
C ASN A 116 2.49 -10.29 -8.23
N GLY A 117 2.64 -10.62 -9.52
CA GLY A 117 2.05 -11.82 -10.12
C GLY A 117 2.65 -13.16 -9.67
N THR A 118 2.93 -13.33 -8.38
CA THR A 118 3.35 -14.59 -7.77
C THR A 118 2.13 -15.48 -7.54
N GLU A 119 2.30 -16.80 -7.63
CA GLU A 119 1.24 -17.81 -7.38
C GLU A 119 0.03 -17.74 -8.35
N ASN A 120 0.27 -17.83 -9.66
CA ASN A 120 -0.78 -17.86 -10.71
C ASN A 120 -1.68 -16.61 -10.78
N THR A 121 -1.23 -15.48 -10.24
CA THR A 121 -1.92 -14.19 -10.35
C THR A 121 -1.24 -13.27 -11.36
N TYR A 122 -1.99 -12.33 -11.93
CA TYR A 122 -1.44 -11.33 -12.85
C TYR A 122 -0.73 -10.20 -12.09
N ASP A 123 0.35 -9.68 -12.68
CA ASP A 123 1.09 -8.53 -12.16
C ASP A 123 0.36 -7.22 -12.49
N TYR A 124 -0.15 -6.54 -11.47
CA TYR A 124 -0.89 -5.29 -11.60
C TYR A 124 -0.13 -4.07 -11.10
N ARG A 125 1.18 -4.19 -10.90
CA ARG A 125 2.03 -3.07 -10.43
C ARG A 125 2.02 -1.85 -11.35
N PHE A 126 1.71 -2.03 -12.64
CA PHE A 126 1.61 -0.93 -13.60
C PHE A 126 0.45 0.02 -13.31
N MET A 127 -0.52 -0.42 -12.50
CA MET A 127 -1.65 0.41 -12.11
C MET A 127 -1.21 1.69 -11.39
N ALA A 128 -0.14 1.64 -10.59
CA ALA A 128 0.42 2.83 -9.94
C ALA A 128 0.70 3.96 -10.93
N GLY A 129 1.37 3.63 -12.05
CA GLY A 129 1.67 4.58 -13.12
C GLY A 129 0.44 4.95 -13.92
N LEU A 130 -0.51 4.02 -14.09
CA LEU A 130 -1.76 4.27 -14.83
C LEU A 130 -2.65 5.30 -14.13
N TYR A 131 -2.72 5.29 -12.79
CA TYR A 131 -3.39 6.33 -12.01
C TYR A 131 -2.77 7.72 -12.21
N LEU A 132 -1.43 7.80 -12.14
CA LEU A 132 -0.70 9.05 -12.37
C LEU A 132 -0.91 9.54 -13.81
N LEU A 133 -0.89 8.64 -14.78
CA LEU A 133 -1.12 8.96 -16.19
C LEU A 133 -2.54 9.49 -16.42
N ALA A 134 -3.56 8.83 -15.88
CA ALA A 134 -4.94 9.30 -15.95
C ALA A 134 -5.07 10.71 -15.36
N ARG A 135 -4.37 11.00 -14.26
CA ARG A 135 -4.33 12.31 -13.63
C ARG A 135 -3.68 13.37 -14.52
N ILE A 136 -2.60 13.04 -15.24
CA ILE A 136 -1.99 13.95 -16.23
C ILE A 136 -2.98 14.24 -17.35
N ILE A 137 -3.69 13.23 -17.86
CA ILE A 137 -4.67 13.38 -18.95
C ILE A 137 -5.80 14.33 -18.52
N ILE A 138 -6.38 14.13 -17.34
CA ILE A 138 -7.44 15.01 -16.80
C ILE A 138 -6.93 16.45 -16.66
N LEU A 139 -5.73 16.63 -16.08
CA LEU A 139 -5.18 17.96 -15.83
C LEU A 139 -4.67 18.64 -17.10
N SER A 140 -4.31 17.91 -18.15
CA SER A 140 -3.89 18.49 -19.44
C SER A 140 -4.99 19.34 -20.08
N GLN A 141 -6.25 19.12 -19.71
CA GLN A 141 -7.38 19.93 -20.16
C GLN A 141 -7.31 21.39 -19.69
N PHE A 142 -6.48 21.71 -18.68
CA PHE A 142 -6.19 23.11 -18.30
C PHE A 142 -5.51 23.93 -19.40
N ILE A 143 -4.85 23.27 -20.36
CA ILE A 143 -4.26 23.95 -21.53
C ILE A 143 -5.34 24.71 -22.31
N TYR A 144 -6.54 24.14 -22.42
CA TYR A 144 -7.67 24.73 -23.15
C TYR A 144 -8.47 25.68 -22.24
N GLY A 145 -7.88 26.83 -21.90
CA GLY A 145 -8.35 27.77 -20.87
C GLY A 145 -9.87 27.89 -20.71
N TYR A 146 -10.59 28.37 -21.75
CA TYR A 146 -12.05 28.55 -21.68
C TYR A 146 -12.82 27.23 -21.56
N TYR A 147 -12.46 26.23 -22.38
CA TYR A 147 -13.14 24.94 -22.41
C TYR A 147 -12.82 24.06 -21.19
N SER A 148 -11.78 24.40 -20.42
CA SER A 148 -11.34 23.64 -19.25
C SER A 148 -12.44 23.49 -18.19
N ILE A 149 -13.32 24.49 -18.04
CA ILE A 149 -14.44 24.49 -17.09
C ILE A 149 -15.38 23.30 -17.35
N ILE A 150 -15.62 22.96 -18.62
CA ILE A 150 -16.50 21.85 -19.01
C ILE A 150 -15.69 20.57 -19.27
N SER A 151 -14.51 20.69 -19.90
CA SER A 151 -13.70 19.54 -20.31
C SER A 151 -13.12 18.77 -19.11
N ILE A 152 -12.64 19.47 -18.08
CA ILE A 152 -12.05 18.83 -16.89
C ILE A 152 -13.06 17.91 -16.18
N PRO A 153 -14.28 18.37 -15.80
CA PRO A 153 -15.21 17.50 -15.09
C PRO A 153 -15.71 16.33 -15.94
N ILE A 154 -15.83 16.50 -17.27
CA ILE A 154 -16.15 15.40 -18.20
C ILE A 154 -15.00 14.38 -18.20
N SER A 155 -13.77 14.83 -18.43
CA SER A 155 -12.59 13.94 -18.46
C SER A 155 -12.42 13.23 -17.11
N GLN A 156 -12.62 13.93 -16.00
CA GLN A 156 -12.60 13.33 -14.67
C GLN A 156 -13.67 12.23 -14.53
N ALA A 157 -14.93 12.50 -14.91
CA ALA A 157 -15.98 11.49 -14.85
C ALA A 157 -15.65 10.26 -15.70
N CYS A 158 -15.23 10.46 -16.95
CA CYS A 158 -14.88 9.36 -17.86
C CYS A 158 -13.69 8.55 -17.36
N CYS A 159 -12.60 9.20 -16.98
CA CYS A 159 -11.39 8.52 -16.50
C CYS A 159 -11.64 7.79 -15.17
N SER A 160 -12.32 8.42 -14.21
CA SER A 160 -12.68 7.75 -12.95
C SER A 160 -13.61 6.56 -13.16
N PHE A 161 -14.57 6.65 -14.08
CA PHE A 161 -15.46 5.54 -14.40
C PHE A 161 -14.69 4.37 -15.01
N LEU A 162 -13.83 4.63 -16.00
CA LEU A 162 -12.99 3.59 -16.62
C LEU A 162 -12.07 2.94 -15.58
N LEU A 163 -11.44 3.74 -14.71
CA LEU A 163 -10.63 3.21 -13.61
C LEU A 163 -11.46 2.38 -12.63
N ALA A 164 -12.68 2.79 -12.28
CA ALA A 164 -13.54 2.02 -11.40
C ALA A 164 -13.90 0.65 -11.99
N VAL A 165 -14.20 0.60 -13.30
CA VAL A 165 -14.45 -0.64 -14.04
C VAL A 165 -13.19 -1.52 -14.06
N ILE A 166 -12.02 -0.94 -14.28
CA ILE A 166 -10.74 -1.66 -14.22
C ILE A 166 -10.53 -2.25 -12.81
N VAL A 167 -10.73 -1.47 -11.75
CA VAL A 167 -10.52 -1.91 -10.36
C VAL A 167 -11.47 -3.04 -9.97
N ILE A 168 -12.76 -2.97 -10.35
CA ILE A 168 -13.73 -4.00 -9.98
C ILE A 168 -13.46 -5.34 -10.71
N ILE A 169 -13.02 -5.28 -11.96
CA ILE A 169 -12.69 -6.46 -12.78
C ILE A 169 -11.36 -7.07 -12.34
N PHE A 170 -10.28 -6.27 -12.33
CA PHE A 170 -8.92 -6.78 -12.16
C PHE A 170 -8.48 -6.91 -10.70
N ARG A 171 -9.11 -6.15 -9.78
CA ARG A 171 -8.78 -6.12 -8.35
C ARG A 171 -7.26 -6.00 -8.10
N PRO A 172 -6.65 -4.88 -8.50
CA PRO A 172 -5.20 -4.76 -8.62
C PRO A 172 -4.44 -4.72 -7.28
N PHE A 173 -5.11 -4.42 -6.16
CA PHE A 173 -4.48 -4.38 -4.83
C PHE A 173 -4.40 -5.76 -4.17
N GLN A 174 -3.36 -5.97 -3.36
CA GLN A 174 -3.14 -7.22 -2.62
C GLN A 174 -4.29 -7.55 -1.66
N ARG A 175 -4.82 -6.53 -0.95
CA ARG A 175 -5.93 -6.70 -0.01
C ARG A 175 -7.26 -6.31 -0.65
N ASN A 176 -8.26 -7.17 -0.50
CA ASN A 176 -9.61 -6.93 -1.04
C ASN A 176 -10.26 -5.63 -0.52
N VAL A 177 -9.97 -5.23 0.72
CA VAL A 177 -10.48 -3.97 1.29
C VAL A 177 -10.00 -2.75 0.51
N HIS A 178 -8.74 -2.74 0.04
CA HIS A 178 -8.22 -1.64 -0.78
C HIS A 178 -8.88 -1.59 -2.15
N ASN A 179 -9.13 -2.73 -2.79
CA ASN A 179 -9.87 -2.78 -4.05
C ASN A 179 -11.29 -2.20 -3.91
N PHE A 180 -11.99 -2.56 -2.84
CA PHE A 180 -13.34 -2.05 -2.58
C PHE A 180 -13.35 -0.55 -2.26
N ALA A 181 -12.45 -0.09 -1.39
CA ALA A 181 -12.33 1.32 -1.03
C ALA A 181 -11.99 2.18 -2.25
N GLU A 182 -11.05 1.73 -3.09
CA GLU A 182 -10.65 2.43 -4.30
C GLU A 182 -11.80 2.51 -5.31
N PHE A 183 -12.53 1.40 -5.53
CA PHE A 183 -13.72 1.40 -6.37
C PHE A 183 -14.75 2.43 -5.88
N LEU A 184 -15.02 2.48 -4.58
CA LEU A 184 -15.97 3.43 -4.00
C LEU A 184 -15.52 4.88 -4.21
N ILE A 185 -14.23 5.18 -3.96
CA ILE A 185 -13.66 6.51 -4.19
C ILE A 185 -13.81 6.90 -5.67
N LEU A 186 -13.41 6.03 -6.60
CA LEU A 186 -13.50 6.31 -8.04
C LEU A 186 -14.96 6.47 -8.49
N PHE A 187 -15.88 5.69 -7.96
CA PHE A 187 -17.31 5.82 -8.24
C PHE A 187 -17.87 7.17 -7.76
N VAL A 188 -17.53 7.59 -6.53
CA VAL A 188 -17.92 8.90 -5.99
C VAL A 188 -17.31 10.04 -6.81
N THR A 189 -16.04 9.95 -7.20
CA THR A 189 -15.41 10.97 -8.06
C THR A 189 -16.05 11.04 -9.45
N THR A 190 -16.58 9.94 -9.96
CA THR A 190 -17.34 9.89 -11.22
C THR A 190 -18.64 10.70 -11.09
N ILE A 191 -19.41 10.43 -10.04
CA ILE A 191 -20.66 11.17 -9.75
C ILE A 191 -20.35 12.67 -9.62
N PHE A 192 -19.29 13.02 -8.90
CA PHE A 192 -18.86 14.41 -8.73
C PHE A 192 -18.47 15.08 -10.06
N GLY A 193 -17.79 14.37 -10.95
CA GLY A 193 -17.48 14.87 -12.30
C GLY A 193 -18.75 15.10 -13.13
N CYS A 194 -19.71 14.18 -13.08
CA CYS A 194 -20.99 14.32 -13.77
C CYS A 194 -21.79 15.53 -13.26
N THR A 195 -21.92 15.70 -11.94
CA THR A 195 -22.66 16.84 -11.36
C THR A 195 -21.97 18.17 -11.67
N SER A 196 -20.63 18.20 -11.59
CA SER A 196 -19.83 19.39 -11.94
C SER A 196 -19.96 19.77 -13.41
N THR A 197 -20.08 18.78 -14.31
CA THR A 197 -20.31 19.01 -15.74
C THR A 197 -21.67 19.65 -15.99
N VAL A 198 -22.73 19.08 -15.40
CA VAL A 198 -24.09 19.62 -15.51
C VAL A 198 -24.10 21.07 -15.01
N ASN A 199 -23.50 21.33 -13.84
CA ASN A 199 -23.36 22.66 -13.29
C ASN A 199 -22.64 23.63 -14.25
N SER A 200 -21.53 23.20 -14.85
CA SER A 200 -20.73 24.03 -15.75
C SER A 200 -21.47 24.39 -17.04
N ILE A 201 -22.18 23.44 -17.65
CA ILE A 201 -23.03 23.69 -18.82
C ILE A 201 -24.16 24.66 -18.48
N LEU A 202 -24.70 24.51 -17.28
CA LEU A 202 -25.84 25.26 -16.78
C LEU A 202 -25.46 26.72 -16.48
N ILE A 203 -24.29 26.97 -15.86
CA ILE A 203 -23.69 28.30 -15.71
C ILE A 203 -23.43 28.94 -17.07
N SER A 204 -22.89 28.19 -18.03
CA SER A 204 -22.61 28.70 -19.38
C SER A 204 -23.88 29.14 -20.13
N LYS A 205 -25.06 28.61 -19.78
CA LYS A 205 -26.35 28.99 -20.40
C LYS A 205 -27.09 30.10 -19.65
N SER A 206 -26.77 30.35 -18.38
CA SER A 206 -27.53 31.27 -17.53
C SER A 206 -26.92 32.68 -17.52
N VAL A 207 -27.27 33.48 -18.53
CA VAL A 207 -27.08 34.95 -18.50
C VAL A 207 -28.22 35.65 -17.71
N LYS A 208 -29.22 34.90 -17.23
CA LYS A 208 -30.24 35.37 -16.27
C LYS A 208 -30.66 34.21 -15.37
N SER A 209 -30.32 34.19 -14.07
CA SER A 209 -30.67 33.08 -13.18
C SER A 209 -31.88 33.38 -12.30
N ASP A 210 -32.86 32.48 -12.30
CA ASP A 210 -33.91 32.38 -11.29
C ASP A 210 -33.34 31.91 -9.93
N ILE A 211 -33.88 32.40 -8.81
CA ILE A 211 -33.41 32.08 -7.45
C ILE A 211 -33.50 30.58 -7.12
N VAL A 212 -34.54 29.89 -7.62
CA VAL A 212 -34.76 28.44 -7.41
C VAL A 212 -33.59 27.61 -7.97
N PHE A 213 -32.97 28.11 -9.04
CA PHE A 213 -31.85 27.47 -9.70
C PHE A 213 -30.57 27.51 -8.87
N VAL A 214 -30.30 28.64 -8.21
CA VAL A 214 -29.16 28.81 -7.29
C VAL A 214 -29.28 27.86 -6.09
N ILE A 215 -30.50 27.61 -5.62
CA ILE A 215 -30.76 26.68 -4.51
C ILE A 215 -30.47 25.23 -4.93
N ILE A 216 -30.94 24.79 -6.10
CA ILE A 216 -30.66 23.44 -6.62
C ILE A 216 -29.14 23.25 -6.84
N LEU A 217 -28.45 24.27 -7.35
CA LEU A 217 -27.00 24.29 -7.53
C LEU A 217 -26.25 24.03 -6.21
N ASN A 218 -26.65 24.74 -5.16
CA ASN A 218 -26.05 24.61 -3.83
C ASN A 218 -26.30 23.21 -3.25
N ILE A 219 -27.50 22.66 -3.40
CA ILE A 219 -27.81 21.30 -2.90
C ILE A 219 -26.89 20.26 -3.56
N PHE A 220 -26.68 20.32 -4.87
CA PHE A 220 -25.77 19.42 -5.57
C PHE A 220 -24.29 19.64 -5.23
N LEU A 221 -23.90 20.84 -4.81
CA LEU A 221 -22.54 21.15 -4.34
C LEU A 221 -22.29 20.61 -2.92
N PHE A 222 -23.28 20.73 -2.04
CA PHE A 222 -23.17 20.34 -0.64
C PHE A 222 -23.42 18.84 -0.43
N LEU A 223 -24.20 18.17 -1.28
CA LEU A 223 -24.50 16.74 -1.13
C LEU A 223 -23.24 15.86 -1.12
N PRO A 224 -22.27 16.01 -2.04
CA PRO A 224 -21.00 15.28 -1.99
C PRO A 224 -20.15 15.64 -0.78
N LEU A 225 -20.17 16.91 -0.33
CA LEU A 225 -19.45 17.36 0.86
C LEU A 225 -20.00 16.70 2.13
N ILE A 226 -21.33 16.59 2.22
CA ILE A 226 -22.04 15.93 3.32
C ILE A 226 -21.77 14.42 3.30
N ILE A 227 -21.83 13.77 2.13
CA ILE A 227 -21.54 12.34 1.99
C ILE A 227 -20.08 12.03 2.35
N ASN A 228 -19.13 12.84 1.86
CA ASN A 228 -17.71 12.69 2.21
C ASN A 228 -17.48 12.96 3.71
N GLY A 229 -18.13 13.98 4.27
CA GLY A 229 -18.12 14.24 5.71
C GLY A 229 -18.63 13.04 6.51
N LEU A 230 -19.75 12.44 6.13
CA LEU A 230 -20.30 11.23 6.75
C LEU A 230 -19.32 10.06 6.68
N ILE A 231 -18.69 9.83 5.53
CA ILE A 231 -17.73 8.74 5.37
C ILE A 231 -16.49 8.95 6.26
N PHE A 232 -15.90 10.14 6.21
CA PHE A 232 -14.64 10.41 6.90
C PHE A 232 -14.79 10.71 8.40
N VAL A 233 -15.91 11.31 8.82
CA VAL A 233 -16.14 11.69 10.22
C VAL A 233 -16.87 10.60 10.99
N ILE A 234 -17.73 9.82 10.34
CA ILE A 234 -18.59 8.86 11.04
C ILE A 234 -18.20 7.42 10.70
N ILE A 235 -18.15 7.05 9.42
CA ILE A 235 -17.92 5.66 9.02
C ILE A 235 -16.49 5.21 9.32
N ILE A 236 -15.47 5.99 8.95
CA ILE A 236 -14.07 5.61 9.18
C ILE A 236 -13.74 5.55 10.68
N PRO A 237 -14.07 6.55 11.53
CA PRO A 237 -13.84 6.45 12.97
C PRO A 237 -14.65 5.34 13.62
N GLY A 238 -15.90 5.12 13.20
CA GLY A 238 -16.72 4.00 13.66
C GLY A 238 -16.09 2.64 13.34
N TYR A 239 -15.52 2.49 12.14
CA TYR A 239 -14.79 1.28 11.76
C TYR A 239 -13.52 1.08 12.58
N ILE A 240 -12.76 2.15 12.84
CA ILE A 240 -11.56 2.11 13.70
C ILE A 240 -11.96 1.69 15.13
N ILE A 241 -12.98 2.30 15.71
CA ILE A 241 -13.50 1.97 17.05
C ILE A 241 -13.96 0.51 17.08
N TYR A 242 -14.68 0.04 16.06
CA TYR A 242 -15.10 -1.36 15.96
C TYR A 242 -13.91 -2.33 15.93
N GLN A 243 -12.86 -2.02 15.17
CA GLN A 243 -11.65 -2.85 15.12
C GLN A 243 -10.90 -2.86 16.45
N VAL A 244 -10.79 -1.71 17.12
CA VAL A 244 -10.21 -1.61 18.47
C VAL A 244 -11.03 -2.41 19.47
N TYR A 245 -12.37 -2.30 19.44
CA TYR A 245 -13.25 -3.09 20.28
C TYR A 245 -13.09 -4.60 20.04
N LYS A 246 -13.01 -5.02 18.79
CA LYS A 246 -12.77 -6.43 18.42
C LYS A 246 -11.42 -6.92 18.98
N MET A 247 -10.38 -6.10 18.89
CA MET A 247 -9.05 -6.38 19.45
C MET A 247 -9.13 -6.54 20.96
N ILE A 248 -9.74 -5.58 21.68
CA ILE A 248 -9.91 -5.63 23.14
C ILE A 248 -10.68 -6.90 23.57
N LYS A 249 -11.78 -7.24 22.87
CA LYS A 249 -12.56 -8.44 23.17
C LYS A 249 -11.78 -9.74 22.93
N SER A 250 -10.88 -9.74 21.95
CA SER A 250 -9.97 -10.87 21.72
C SER A 250 -8.92 -11.00 22.83
N CYS A 251 -8.33 -9.88 23.28
CA CYS A 251 -7.41 -9.84 24.42
C CYS A 251 -8.09 -10.26 25.72
N TYR A 252 -9.31 -9.78 25.98
CA TYR A 252 -10.08 -10.18 27.17
C TYR A 252 -10.38 -11.68 27.18
N ARG A 253 -10.77 -12.25 26.03
CA ARG A 253 -10.99 -13.71 25.91
C ARG A 253 -9.70 -14.51 26.10
N TYR A 254 -8.58 -14.01 25.57
CA TYR A 254 -7.27 -14.62 25.77
C TYR A 254 -6.87 -14.60 27.25
N HIS A 255 -6.98 -13.45 27.91
CA HIS A 255 -6.67 -13.31 29.34
C HIS A 255 -7.60 -14.16 30.21
N LYS A 256 -8.91 -14.20 29.93
CA LYS A 256 -9.86 -15.05 30.66
C LYS A 256 -9.53 -16.55 30.53
N ARG A 257 -9.02 -16.98 29.37
CA ARG A 257 -8.66 -18.39 29.13
C ARG A 257 -7.32 -18.77 29.79
N ASN A 258 -6.40 -17.82 29.94
CA ASN A 258 -5.06 -18.05 30.46
C ASN A 258 -4.85 -17.54 31.90
N ASN A 259 -5.89 -17.00 32.56
CA ASN A 259 -5.78 -16.64 33.97
C ASN A 259 -5.89 -17.92 34.82
N PRO A 260 -4.83 -18.36 35.53
CA PRO A 260 -4.82 -19.63 36.24
C PRO A 260 -5.45 -19.56 37.64
N VAL A 261 -6.28 -18.55 37.94
CA VAL A 261 -6.78 -18.35 39.31
C VAL A 261 -8.23 -17.89 39.31
N ALA A 262 -9.12 -18.86 39.52
CA ALA A 262 -10.38 -18.69 40.26
C ALA A 262 -10.94 -20.06 40.68
N ASN A 263 -10.45 -20.53 41.84
CA ASN A 263 -11.24 -21.17 42.90
C ASN A 263 -12.29 -22.23 42.49
N ARG A 264 -11.86 -23.48 42.33
CA ARG A 264 -12.66 -24.63 42.77
C ARG A 264 -12.37 -24.81 44.26
N ASN A 265 -13.22 -24.24 45.11
CA ASN A 265 -13.31 -24.59 46.53
C ASN A 265 -14.65 -24.06 47.06
N GLN A 266 -15.70 -24.87 46.92
CA GLN A 266 -16.72 -25.13 47.95
C GLN A 266 -17.82 -26.00 47.38
N GLU A 267 -17.61 -27.31 47.50
CA GLU A 267 -18.59 -28.34 47.87
C GLU A 267 -18.02 -29.67 47.37
N GLU A 268 -17.22 -30.30 48.22
CA GLU A 268 -17.33 -31.74 48.43
C GLU A 268 -16.57 -32.06 49.72
N ASP A 269 -17.33 -32.60 50.68
CA ASP A 269 -16.84 -33.22 51.89
C ASP A 269 -15.73 -34.22 51.56
N HIS A 270 -14.58 -34.09 52.21
CA HIS A 270 -13.94 -35.15 53.00
C HIS A 270 -12.59 -34.64 53.53
N GLN A 271 -12.47 -34.69 54.84
CA GLN A 271 -11.33 -34.27 55.66
C GLN A 271 -10.22 -35.37 55.68
N PRO A 272 -9.03 -35.15 56.29
CA PRO A 272 -7.78 -34.96 55.56
C PRO A 272 -6.67 -35.94 55.99
N LEU A 273 -5.64 -36.13 55.17
CA LEU A 273 -4.36 -36.68 55.64
C LEU A 273 -3.18 -36.03 54.92
N VAL A 274 -2.37 -35.33 55.71
CA VAL A 274 -0.90 -35.22 55.61
C VAL A 274 -0.38 -34.68 54.27
N GLY A 275 -0.01 -33.41 54.17
CA GLY A 275 1.14 -32.83 54.84
C GLY A 275 2.07 -32.31 53.74
N ASN A 276 2.02 -31.00 53.54
CA ASN A 276 3.04 -30.11 52.97
C ASN A 276 4.18 -30.76 52.16
N ASP A 277 4.30 -30.41 50.87
CA ASP A 277 5.47 -29.66 50.40
C ASP A 277 5.32 -29.26 48.93
N ASP A 278 5.44 -27.95 48.72
CA ASP A 278 5.41 -27.22 47.46
C ASP A 278 6.73 -27.43 46.71
N ASP A 279 6.82 -28.49 45.91
CA ASP A 279 8.03 -28.79 45.13
C ASP A 279 7.83 -28.41 43.65
N TRP A 280 7.98 -27.12 43.35
CA TRP A 280 8.00 -26.57 41.99
C TRP A 280 9.41 -26.14 41.58
N ILE A 281 10.16 -27.07 41.00
CA ILE A 281 11.08 -26.93 39.84
C ILE A 281 12.31 -25.99 39.98
N ALA A 282 12.61 -25.38 41.12
CA ALA A 282 13.77 -24.48 41.23
C ALA A 282 15.10 -25.13 41.63
N ASP A 283 15.10 -26.35 42.17
CA ASP A 283 16.29 -26.88 42.88
C ASP A 283 17.38 -27.50 41.99
N ARG A 284 17.16 -27.58 40.66
CA ARG A 284 18.12 -28.17 39.71
C ARG A 284 19.35 -27.31 39.41
N MET A 285 19.34 -26.02 39.75
CA MET A 285 20.47 -25.12 39.48
C MET A 285 21.27 -24.75 40.73
N GLU A 286 20.69 -24.87 41.92
CA GLU A 286 21.26 -24.28 43.13
C GLU A 286 22.19 -25.25 43.87
N ASN A 287 21.90 -26.57 43.86
CA ASN A 287 22.78 -27.55 44.51
C ASN A 287 22.85 -28.93 43.79
N PRO A 288 23.63 -29.07 42.70
CA PRO A 288 23.63 -30.26 41.85
C PRO A 288 24.23 -31.53 42.51
N GLN A 289 24.81 -31.45 43.70
CA GLN A 289 25.44 -32.59 44.38
C GLN A 289 24.54 -33.28 45.40
N GLU A 290 23.40 -32.69 45.77
CA GLU A 290 22.46 -33.26 46.76
C GLU A 290 21.22 -33.91 46.11
N TYR A 291 21.13 -33.92 44.77
CA TYR A 291 19.97 -34.46 44.07
C TYR A 291 20.06 -35.99 43.90
N ASP A 292 19.10 -36.72 44.49
CA ASP A 292 18.93 -38.17 44.32
C ASP A 292 17.98 -38.48 43.16
N GLU A 293 18.52 -39.03 42.07
CA GLU A 293 17.82 -39.24 40.80
C GLU A 293 16.76 -40.38 40.82
N GLN A 294 16.47 -41.00 41.97
CA GLN A 294 15.64 -42.22 42.03
C GLN A 294 14.11 -42.06 41.96
N HIS A 295 13.58 -40.91 41.52
CA HIS A 295 12.14 -40.63 41.59
C HIS A 295 11.28 -41.12 40.41
N VAL A 296 11.78 -42.05 39.57
CA VAL A 296 10.94 -42.68 38.54
C VAL A 296 11.02 -44.22 38.63
N PRO A 297 9.97 -44.90 39.13
CA PRO A 297 9.86 -46.34 38.99
C PRO A 297 9.63 -46.68 37.52
N GLY A 298 10.67 -47.19 36.86
CA GLY A 298 10.55 -47.77 35.52
C GLY A 298 9.72 -49.05 35.59
N ARG A 299 8.45 -48.98 35.17
CA ARG A 299 7.61 -50.17 35.01
C ARG A 299 7.96 -50.84 33.68
N MET A 300 8.91 -51.76 33.71
CA MET A 300 8.97 -52.84 32.72
C MET A 300 8.01 -53.90 33.21
N ASP A 301 7.00 -54.24 32.41
CA ASP A 301 6.35 -55.56 32.32
C ASP A 301 5.14 -55.44 31.40
N ASP A 302 5.28 -56.00 30.19
CA ASP A 302 4.24 -56.77 29.49
C ASP A 302 4.94 -57.54 28.36
N VAL A 303 5.51 -58.68 28.74
CA VAL A 303 5.87 -59.78 27.84
C VAL A 303 4.79 -60.85 28.03
N SER A 304 4.09 -61.18 26.96
CA SER A 304 3.39 -62.46 26.81
C SER A 304 3.91 -63.13 25.55
N GLU A 305 4.40 -64.35 25.75
CA GLU A 305 5.08 -65.24 24.81
C GLU A 305 4.16 -65.76 23.70
N GLU A 306 4.70 -65.95 22.49
CA GLU A 306 4.75 -67.27 21.81
C GLU A 306 5.61 -67.21 20.53
N ASP A 307 6.68 -68.03 20.54
CA ASP A 307 7.22 -68.84 19.44
C ASP A 307 7.77 -68.24 18.13
N GLN A 308 9.11 -68.14 18.01
CA GLN A 308 9.96 -69.06 17.22
C GLN A 308 11.41 -68.55 17.02
N GLN A 309 12.33 -69.11 17.82
CA GLN A 309 13.65 -69.71 17.44
C GLN A 309 14.77 -68.91 16.68
N PRO A 310 16.06 -69.35 16.80
CA PRO A 310 17.14 -68.45 17.25
C PRO A 310 18.38 -68.40 16.33
N ALA A 311 19.23 -67.37 16.52
CA ALA A 311 20.70 -67.40 16.40
C ALA A 311 21.26 -65.97 16.59
N PHE A 312 21.97 -65.62 17.66
CA PHE A 312 23.39 -65.92 17.98
C PHE A 312 24.22 -64.62 17.93
N THR A 313 24.47 -64.02 19.11
CA THR A 313 25.66 -63.22 19.53
C THR A 313 26.05 -61.94 18.75
N ARG A 314 26.63 -60.87 19.31
CA ARG A 314 26.96 -60.41 20.67
C ARG A 314 27.63 -59.03 20.47
N TYR A 315 27.10 -57.98 21.09
CA TYR A 315 27.69 -56.65 21.22
C TYR A 315 28.89 -56.69 22.19
N ILE A 316 30.05 -56.08 21.86
CA ILE A 316 31.10 -55.51 22.74
C ILE A 316 32.00 -54.64 21.84
N ALA A 317 32.55 -53.46 22.14
CA ALA A 317 32.39 -52.40 23.13
C ALA A 317 33.46 -51.32 22.83
N THR A 318 33.38 -50.19 23.55
CA THR A 318 34.52 -49.37 24.04
C THR A 318 34.95 -48.12 23.26
N ALA A 319 34.55 -47.00 23.84
CA ALA A 319 35.18 -45.69 24.07
C ALA A 319 36.54 -45.29 23.41
N ALA A 320 36.51 -44.06 22.87
CA ALA A 320 37.40 -42.91 23.05
C ALA A 320 38.93 -43.06 23.01
N THR A 321 39.61 -42.27 22.14
CA THR A 321 40.81 -41.49 22.53
C THR A 321 41.05 -40.28 21.61
N TYR A 322 41.42 -39.17 22.26
CA TYR A 322 42.02 -37.93 21.76
C TYR A 322 43.37 -38.14 21.03
N GLY A 323 43.77 -37.17 20.19
CA GLY A 323 45.20 -36.78 20.07
C GLY A 323 45.76 -36.60 18.66
N SER A 324 46.29 -35.40 18.42
CA SER A 324 47.07 -34.89 17.27
C SER A 324 48.23 -35.76 16.77
N ILE A 325 48.70 -35.51 15.53
CA ILE A 325 50.07 -35.02 15.20
C ILE A 325 50.18 -34.76 13.67
N ASN A 326 50.82 -33.65 13.29
CA ASN A 326 51.38 -33.35 11.97
C ASN A 326 52.64 -34.20 11.72
N GLU A 327 52.87 -34.71 10.51
CA GLU A 327 54.07 -34.37 9.70
C GLU A 327 54.10 -35.12 8.36
N ASP A 328 54.76 -34.46 7.43
CA ASP A 328 55.01 -34.77 6.01
C ASP A 328 55.60 -36.14 5.72
N THR A 329 55.34 -36.71 4.52
CA THR A 329 56.34 -36.81 3.42
C THR A 329 55.91 -37.71 2.24
N HIS A 330 56.12 -37.16 1.03
CA HIS A 330 56.65 -37.77 -0.21
C HIS A 330 55.90 -38.81 -1.08
N ARG A 331 55.95 -38.49 -2.40
CA ARG A 331 56.00 -39.34 -3.62
C ARG A 331 54.66 -39.95 -4.07
N ASN A 332 54.19 -39.78 -5.31
CA ASN A 332 54.84 -39.54 -6.61
C ASN A 332 54.11 -38.48 -7.44
#